data_AF-A0A9P0ZK38-F1
#
_entry.id   AF-A0A9P0ZK38-F1
#
_cell.length_a   1.000
_cell.length_b   1.000
_cell.length_c   1.000
_cell.angle_alpha   90.00
_cell.angle_beta   90.00
_cell.angle_gamma   90.00
#
_symmetry.space_group_name_H-M   'P 1'
#
loop_
_entity.id
_entity.type
_entity.pdbx_description
1 polymer ?
#
loop_
_entity_poly.entity_id
_entity_poly.type
_entity_poly.pdbx_seq_one_letter_code
_entity_poly.pdbx_strand_id
1 'polypeptide(L)'
;MEASLDDIQNMVPLSLASQVCELGADLRASTFIIEGAEQEAAKAVKEILYNQFVAKSEVEEWVKVAMSLLNINTPKALLVEKKSITMMLHNLGDGQKKTILTFLLHLLRKHGKQIVETYSSQK
;
A
#
# COMPACT_ATOMS: atom_id res chain seq x y z
N MET A 1 15.90 9.41 11.29
CA MET A 1 14.99 10.56 11.19
C MET A 1 14.84 10.85 9.71
N GLU A 2 13.64 10.67 9.17
CA GLU A 2 13.31 11.17 7.84
C GLU A 2 12.91 12.64 8.03
N ALA A 3 13.69 13.57 7.47
CA ALA A 3 13.36 15.00 7.49
C ALA A 3 12.42 15.28 6.32
N SER A 4 11.32 15.99 6.58
CA SER A 4 10.43 16.43 5.50
C SER A 4 11.14 17.48 4.63
N LEU A 5 10.66 17.69 3.41
CA LEU A 5 11.22 18.74 2.53
C LEU A 5 11.12 20.13 3.18
N ASP A 6 10.08 20.38 3.97
CA ASP A 6 9.92 21.61 4.76
C ASP A 6 10.98 21.71 5.87
N ASP A 7 11.34 20.59 6.50
CA ASP A 7 12.43 20.56 7.49
C ASP A 7 13.79 20.83 6.82
N ILE A 8 14.02 20.23 5.65
CA ILE A 8 15.27 20.38 4.89
C ILE A 8 15.43 21.83 4.41
N GLN A 9 14.35 22.49 3.99
CA GLN A 9 14.38 23.90 3.56
C GLN A 9 15.01 24.82 4.61
N ASN A 10 14.79 24.55 5.89
CA ASN A 10 15.31 25.35 7.00
C ASN A 10 16.72 24.96 7.44
N MET A 11 17.26 23.84 6.94
CA MET A 11 18.59 23.33 7.28
C MET A 11 19.64 23.60 6.20
N VAL A 12 19.23 24.14 5.06
CA VAL A 12 20.11 24.40 3.91
C VAL A 12 20.31 25.90 3.68
N PRO A 13 21.43 26.31 3.04
CA PRO A 13 21.64 27.69 2.65
C PRO A 13 20.50 28.22 1.77
N LEU A 14 20.26 29.54 1.83
CA LEU A 14 19.11 30.21 1.21
C LEU A 14 18.93 29.89 -0.29
N SER A 15 20.04 29.77 -1.03
CA SER A 15 20.05 29.42 -2.46
C SER A 15 19.57 28.00 -2.74
N LEU A 16 19.78 27.07 -1.81
CA LEU A 16 19.30 25.69 -1.86
C LEU A 16 17.86 25.59 -1.32
N ALA A 17 17.53 26.38 -0.30
CA ALA A 17 16.18 26.45 0.27
C ALA A 17 15.15 26.86 -0.79
N SER A 18 15.51 27.79 -1.69
CA SER A 18 14.68 28.17 -2.83
C SER A 18 14.40 26.99 -3.77
N GLN A 19 15.42 26.19 -4.09
CA GLN A 19 15.28 25.02 -4.96
C GLN A 19 14.46 23.90 -4.30
N VAL A 20 14.61 23.70 -2.98
CA VAL A 20 13.81 22.75 -2.21
C VAL A 20 12.34 23.19 -2.17
N CYS A 21 12.08 24.49 -2.04
CA CYS A 21 10.73 25.05 -2.07
C CYS A 21 10.07 24.87 -3.45
N GLU A 22 10.83 25.12 -4.52
CA GLU A 22 10.38 24.92 -5.90
C GLU A 22 10.06 23.45 -6.19
N LEU A 23 10.94 22.52 -5.80
CA LEU A 23 10.67 21.09 -5.86
C LEU A 23 9.41 20.69 -5.08
N GLY A 24 9.23 21.24 -3.87
CA GLY A 24 8.03 21.00 -3.07
C GLY A 24 6.75 21.55 -3.72
N ALA A 25 6.83 22.69 -4.42
CA ALA A 25 5.74 23.25 -5.19
C ALA A 25 5.40 22.38 -6.40
N ASP A 26 6.41 21.91 -7.15
CA ASP A 26 6.25 21.04 -8.31
C ASP A 26 5.65 19.67 -7.93
N LEU A 27 6.12 19.08 -6.83
CA LEU A 27 5.57 17.82 -6.31
C LEU A 27 4.12 17.97 -5.87
N ARG A 28 3.73 19.12 -5.31
CA ARG A 28 2.33 19.42 -4.94
C ARG A 28 1.44 19.67 -6.16
N ALA A 29 1.99 20.29 -7.21
CA ALA A 29 1.28 20.54 -8.45
C ALA A 29 1.16 19.27 -9.33
N SER A 30 2.03 18.28 -9.10
CA SER A 30 2.04 17.02 -9.82
C SER A 30 0.83 16.15 -9.44
N THR A 31 0.07 15.72 -10.45
CA THR A 31 -0.99 14.73 -10.26
C THR A 31 -0.40 13.34 -10.41
N PHE A 32 -0.16 12.66 -9.28
CA PHE A 32 0.22 11.26 -9.28
C PHE A 32 -1.00 10.42 -9.67
N ILE A 33 -0.95 9.81 -10.85
CA ILE A 33 -2.01 8.91 -11.32
C ILE A 33 -1.92 7.64 -10.50
N ILE A 34 -2.92 7.40 -9.67
CA ILE A 34 -3.15 6.09 -9.06
C ILE A 34 -3.52 5.14 -10.20
N GLU A 35 -2.75 4.07 -10.39
CA GLU A 35 -3.01 3.10 -11.45
C GLU A 35 -4.41 2.48 -11.25
N GLY A 36 -5.13 2.23 -12.34
CA GLY A 36 -6.49 1.65 -12.25
C GLY A 36 -6.54 0.34 -11.45
N ALA A 37 -5.44 -0.43 -11.46
CA ALA A 37 -5.30 -1.65 -10.67
C ALA A 37 -5.26 -1.37 -9.15
N GLU A 38 -4.60 -0.29 -8.72
CA GLU A 38 -4.54 0.12 -7.30
C GLU A 38 -5.92 0.59 -6.81
N GLN A 39 -6.67 1.30 -7.67
CA GLN A 39 -8.03 1.73 -7.38
C GLN A 39 -9.00 0.54 -7.20
N GLU A 40 -8.97 -0.43 -8.12
CA GLU A 40 -9.80 -1.65 -8.05
C GLU A 40 -9.42 -2.53 -6.85
N ALA A 41 -8.13 -2.66 -6.55
CA ALA A 41 -7.68 -3.36 -5.36
C ALA A 41 -8.16 -2.68 -4.07
N ALA A 42 -8.11 -1.34 -4.00
CA ALA A 42 -8.61 -0.59 -2.85
C ALA A 42 -10.13 -0.76 -2.66
N LYS A 43 -10.89 -0.82 -3.76
CA LYS A 43 -12.33 -1.09 -3.74
C LYS A 43 -12.62 -2.50 -3.22
N ALA A 44 -11.95 -3.52 -3.76
CA ALA A 44 -12.11 -4.91 -3.32
C ALA A 44 -11.84 -5.07 -1.82
N VAL A 45 -10.76 -4.47 -1.31
CA VAL A 45 -10.42 -4.53 0.12
C VAL A 45 -11.47 -3.81 0.99
N LYS A 46 -11.99 -2.65 0.54
CA LYS A 46 -13.05 -1.93 1.25
C LYS A 46 -14.35 -2.72 1.31
N GLU A 47 -14.75 -3.36 0.21
CA GLU A 47 -15.97 -4.18 0.19
C GLU A 47 -15.87 -5.35 1.16
N ILE A 48 -14.73 -6.04 1.23
CA ILE A 48 -14.50 -7.09 2.24
C ILE A 48 -14.52 -6.52 3.66
N LEU A 49 -13.91 -5.34 3.88
CA LEU A 49 -13.82 -4.73 5.21
C LEU A 49 -15.19 -4.31 5.76
N TYR A 50 -16.07 -3.78 4.89
CA TYR A 50 -17.34 -3.20 5.30
C TYR A 50 -18.53 -4.16 5.16
N ASN A 51 -18.47 -5.19 4.31
CA ASN A 51 -19.51 -6.21 4.23
C ASN A 51 -19.22 -7.38 5.18
N GLN A 52 -19.88 -7.40 6.34
CA GLN A 52 -19.78 -8.48 7.33
C GLN A 52 -20.43 -9.82 6.89
N PHE A 53 -21.10 -9.85 5.73
CA PHE A 53 -21.85 -11.02 5.24
C PHE A 53 -21.18 -11.79 4.08
N VAL A 54 -19.95 -11.46 3.71
CA VAL A 54 -19.24 -12.16 2.62
C VAL A 54 -18.87 -13.57 3.07
N ALA A 55 -19.23 -14.58 2.27
CA ALA A 55 -18.88 -15.97 2.57
C ALA A 55 -17.35 -16.14 2.59
N LYS A 56 -16.82 -16.98 3.48
CA LYS A 56 -15.36 -17.19 3.64
C LYS A 56 -14.67 -17.58 2.32
N SER A 57 -15.35 -18.32 1.45
CA SER A 57 -14.88 -18.69 0.11
C SER A 57 -14.79 -17.50 -0.85
N GLU A 58 -15.72 -16.55 -0.77
CA GLU A 58 -15.69 -15.34 -1.59
C GLU A 58 -14.56 -14.42 -1.15
N VAL A 59 -14.33 -14.28 0.16
CA VAL A 59 -13.18 -13.49 0.67
C VAL A 59 -11.85 -14.00 0.12
N GLU A 60 -11.65 -15.32 0.05
CA GLU A 60 -10.42 -15.91 -0.50
C GLU A 60 -10.23 -15.60 -1.98
N GLU A 61 -11.30 -15.68 -2.77
CA GLU A 61 -11.26 -15.38 -4.21
C GLU A 61 -10.96 -13.89 -4.46
N TRP A 62 -11.57 -13.01 -3.67
CA TRP A 62 -11.36 -11.56 -3.79
C TRP A 62 -9.95 -11.15 -3.36
N VAL A 63 -9.39 -11.81 -2.34
CA VAL A 63 -7.99 -11.61 -1.94
C VAL A 63 -7.03 -12.06 -3.03
N LYS A 64 -7.30 -13.18 -3.72
CA LYS A 64 -6.51 -13.61 -4.88
C LYS A 64 -6.56 -12.58 -6.00
N VAL A 65 -7.75 -12.06 -6.33
CA VAL A 65 -7.92 -11.02 -7.35
C VAL A 65 -7.15 -9.76 -6.96
N ALA A 66 -7.31 -9.27 -5.73
CA ALA A 66 -6.59 -8.09 -5.24
C ALA A 66 -5.07 -8.28 -5.26
N MET A 67 -4.57 -9.43 -4.82
CA MET A 67 -3.13 -9.75 -4.89
C MET A 67 -2.62 -9.80 -6.33
N SER A 68 -3.43 -10.25 -7.28
CA SER A 68 -3.06 -10.32 -8.69
C SER A 68 -3.01 -8.93 -9.33
N LEU A 69 -4.00 -8.09 -9.03
CA LEU A 69 -4.03 -6.68 -9.47
C LEU A 69 -2.85 -5.89 -8.90
N LEU A 70 -2.46 -6.16 -7.65
CA LEU A 70 -1.32 -5.54 -6.99
C LEU A 70 0.03 -6.21 -7.32
N ASN A 71 0.04 -7.19 -8.24
CA ASN A 71 1.23 -7.92 -8.66
C ASN A 71 1.99 -8.64 -7.51
N ILE A 72 1.27 -9.04 -6.46
CA ILE A 72 1.77 -9.79 -5.30
C ILE A 72 1.67 -11.30 -5.59
N ASN A 73 2.29 -11.74 -6.67
CA ASN A 73 2.20 -13.12 -7.18
C ASN A 73 3.44 -13.99 -6.87
N THR A 74 4.48 -13.41 -6.26
CA THR A 74 5.70 -14.14 -5.89
C THR A 74 5.94 -14.13 -4.37
N PRO A 75 6.68 -15.11 -3.82
CA PRO A 75 7.04 -15.10 -2.40
C PRO A 75 7.82 -13.83 -2.01
N LYS A 76 8.68 -13.36 -2.91
CA LYS A 76 9.48 -12.15 -2.73
C LYS A 76 8.58 -10.90 -2.70
N ALA A 77 7.67 -10.75 -3.65
CA ALA A 77 6.71 -9.63 -3.68
C ALA A 77 5.86 -9.61 -2.40
N LEU A 78 5.38 -10.77 -1.94
CA LEU A 78 4.63 -10.88 -0.70
C LEU A 78 5.42 -10.44 0.54
N LEU A 79 6.70 -10.79 0.63
CA LEU A 79 7.57 -10.38 1.74
C LEU A 79 7.85 -8.87 1.71
N VAL A 80 8.13 -8.32 0.52
CA VAL A 80 8.34 -6.89 0.32
C VAL A 80 7.08 -6.13 0.73
N GLU A 81 5.91 -6.54 0.25
CA GLU A 81 4.65 -5.88 0.52
C GLU A 81 4.30 -5.88 2.02
N LYS A 82 4.46 -7.03 2.69
CA LYS A 82 4.27 -7.13 4.15
C LYS A 82 5.18 -6.19 4.92
N LYS A 83 6.45 -6.04 4.49
CA LYS A 83 7.41 -5.14 5.11
C LYS A 83 7.02 -3.68 4.88
N SER A 84 6.65 -3.31 3.65
CA SER A 84 6.18 -1.96 3.31
C SER A 84 4.95 -1.55 4.11
N ILE A 85 3.94 -2.43 4.20
CA ILE A 85 2.72 -2.16 4.99
C ILE A 85 3.05 -2.01 6.49
N THR A 86 3.95 -2.85 7.02
CA THR A 86 4.37 -2.74 8.43
C THR A 86 5.08 -1.41 8.71
N MET A 87 5.91 -0.94 7.78
CA MET A 87 6.58 0.35 7.88
C MET A 87 5.60 1.52 7.80
N MET A 88 4.62 1.45 6.89
CA MET A 88 3.55 2.45 6.80
C MET A 88 2.71 2.50 8.09
N LEU A 89 2.38 1.35 8.67
CA LEU A 89 1.61 1.29 9.93
C LEU A 89 2.36 1.90 11.12
N HIS A 90 3.69 1.79 11.14
CA HIS A 90 4.51 2.43 12.17
C HIS A 90 4.45 3.96 12.10
N ASN A 91 4.37 4.50 10.88
CA ASN A 91 4.39 5.95 10.64
C ASN A 91 2.98 6.58 10.61
N LEU A 92 1.91 5.78 10.63
CA LEU A 92 0.53 6.26 10.57
C LEU A 92 -0.09 6.44 11.96
N GLY A 93 -0.73 7.59 12.17
CA GLY A 93 -1.65 7.83 13.29
C GLY A 93 -2.94 6.99 13.18
N ASP A 94 -3.77 7.04 14.23
CA ASP A 94 -5.07 6.36 14.21
C ASP A 94 -6.03 6.98 13.19
N GLY A 95 -6.76 6.11 12.48
CA GLY A 95 -7.71 6.50 11.45
C GLY A 95 -8.03 5.37 10.48
N GLN A 96 -8.95 5.63 9.55
CA GLN A 96 -9.43 4.64 8.58
C GLN A 96 -8.30 3.99 7.77
N LYS A 97 -7.28 4.78 7.38
CA LYS A 97 -6.12 4.27 6.62
C LYS A 97 -5.35 3.20 7.40
N LYS A 98 -5.17 3.38 8.70
CA LYS A 98 -4.51 2.41 9.58
C LYS A 98 -5.34 1.13 9.71
N THR A 99 -6.67 1.25 9.82
CA THR A 99 -7.57 0.10 9.83
C THR A 99 -7.48 -0.71 8.55
N ILE A 100 -7.54 -0.04 7.38
CA ILE A 100 -7.44 -0.69 6.07
C ILE A 100 -6.10 -1.42 5.91
N LEU A 101 -4.98 -0.77 6.25
CA LEU A 101 -3.66 -1.40 6.13
C LEU A 101 -3.46 -2.55 7.11
N THR A 102 -3.99 -2.43 8.33
CA THR A 102 -3.96 -3.52 9.31
C THR A 102 -4.75 -4.73 8.80
N PHE A 103 -5.90 -4.47 8.19
CA PHE A 103 -6.74 -5.50 7.60
C PHE A 103 -6.07 -6.15 6.39
N LEU A 104 -5.51 -5.36 5.47
CA LEU A 104 -4.75 -5.88 4.33
C LEU A 104 -3.57 -6.75 4.78
N LEU A 105 -2.82 -6.30 5.79
CA LEU A 105 -1.72 -7.09 6.37
C LEU A 105 -2.20 -8.42 6.94
N HIS A 106 -3.37 -8.42 7.60
CA HIS A 106 -3.99 -9.63 8.10
C HIS A 106 -4.34 -10.60 6.95
N LEU A 107 -4.95 -10.10 5.88
CA LEU A 107 -5.30 -10.91 4.69
C LEU A 107 -4.05 -11.52 4.04
N LEU A 108 -2.99 -10.74 3.85
CA LEU A 108 -1.73 -11.21 3.27
C LEU A 108 -1.01 -12.25 4.17
N ARG A 109 -1.15 -12.14 5.50
CA ARG A 109 -0.62 -13.14 6.44
C ARG A 109 -1.39 -14.45 6.39
N LYS A 110 -2.72 -14.35 6.31
CA LYS A 110 -3.63 -15.50 6.32
C LYS A 110 -3.62 -16.27 5.00
N HIS A 111 -3.72 -15.57 3.88
CA HIS A 111 -3.94 -16.17 2.56
C HIS A 111 -2.70 -16.12 1.65
N GLY A 112 -1.77 -15.19 1.90
CA GLY A 112 -0.67 -14.93 0.96
C GLY A 112 0.24 -16.13 0.67
N LYS A 113 0.47 -17.03 1.65
CA LYS A 113 1.29 -18.24 1.41
C LYS A 113 0.62 -19.21 0.45
N GLN A 114 -0.65 -19.53 0.71
CA GLN A 114 -1.45 -20.44 -0.11
C GLN A 114 -1.59 -19.91 -1.55
N ILE A 115 -1.78 -18.60 -1.68
CA ILE A 115 -1.96 -17.94 -2.98
C ILE A 115 -0.66 -17.97 -3.79
N VAL A 116 0.47 -17.69 -3.17
CA VAL A 116 1.78 -17.75 -3.84
C VAL A 116 2.14 -19.19 -4.23
N GLU A 117 1.78 -20.19 -3.42
CA GLU A 117 1.97 -21.62 -3.73
C GLU A 117 1.12 -22.05 -4.94
N THR A 118 -0.13 -21.55 -5.06
CA THR A 118 -0.97 -21.79 -6.24
C THR A 118 -0.40 -21.18 -7.53
N TYR A 119 0.20 -19.98 -7.45
CA TYR A 119 0.88 -19.36 -8.61
C TYR A 119 2.20 -20.04 -8.96
N SER A 120 2.88 -20.62 -7.98
CA SER A 120 4.14 -21.34 -8.19
C SER A 120 3.92 -22.73 -8.82
N SER A 121 2.73 -23.31 -8.63
CA SER A 121 2.36 -24.64 -9.16
C SER A 121 1.74 -24.61 -10.56
N GLN A 122 1.47 -23.42 -11.11
CA GLN A 122 0.91 -23.22 -12.46
C GLN A 122 1.96 -22.87 -13.52
N LYS A 123 3.25 -22.89 -13.16
CA LYS A 123 4.38 -22.56 -14.03
C LYS A 123 5.25 -23.79 -14.26
#